data_AF-A0A7S1ZJU3-F1
#
_entry.id   AF-A0A7S1ZJU3-F1
#
_cell.length_a   1.000
_cell.length_b   1.000
_cell.length_c   1.000
_cell.angle_alpha   90.00
_cell.angle_beta   90.00
_cell.angle_gamma   90.00
#
_symmetry.space_group_name_H-M   'P 1'
#
loop_
_entity.id
_entity.type
_entity.pdbx_description
1 polymer ?
#
loop_
_entity_poly.entity_id
_entity_poly.type
_entity_poly.pdbx_seq_one_letter_code
_entity_poly.pdbx_strand_id
1 'polypeptide(L)'
;DSRFLPSSFEIHWLSIINSFVLVLLLTAFLTIILMRVLKNDFSRYMELDEETMEEEESGWKLIHGDVFRFPQYPAVFCAAVGTGTQLCFATLFLLCLALTGLISTTKRGSIL
;
A
#
# COMPACT_ATOMS: atom_id res chain seq x y z
N ASP A 1 13.30 -42.19 28.42
CA ASP A 1 12.02 -41.46 28.31
C ASP A 1 12.23 -40.01 27.93
N SER A 2 11.99 -39.67 26.66
CA SER A 2 12.10 -38.27 26.17
C SER A 2 11.42 -38.04 24.81
N ARG A 3 10.29 -38.70 24.53
CA ARG A 3 9.50 -38.50 23.29
C ARG A 3 8.04 -38.15 23.59
N PHE A 4 7.82 -37.20 24.50
CA PHE A 4 6.50 -36.88 25.05
C PHE A 4 6.05 -35.43 24.77
N LEU A 5 6.49 -34.85 23.65
CA LEU A 5 5.83 -33.68 23.09
C LEU A 5 5.09 -34.14 21.83
N PRO A 6 3.74 -34.03 21.77
CA PRO A 6 2.99 -34.36 20.58
C PRO A 6 3.50 -33.50 19.42
N SER A 7 3.80 -34.08 18.25
CA SER A 7 4.33 -33.34 17.11
C SER A 7 3.44 -32.15 16.68
N SER A 8 2.15 -32.17 17.03
CA SER A 8 1.23 -31.04 16.85
C SER A 8 1.56 -29.82 17.73
N PHE A 9 2.06 -30.03 18.95
CA PHE A 9 2.47 -28.97 19.87
C PHE A 9 3.75 -28.28 19.38
N GLU A 10 4.71 -29.06 18.86
CA GLU A 10 5.95 -28.53 18.27
C GLU A 10 5.66 -27.64 17.05
N ILE A 11 4.78 -28.07 16.15
CA ILE A 11 4.38 -27.28 14.98
C ILE A 11 3.68 -25.97 15.38
N HIS A 12 2.78 -26.03 16.36
CA HIS A 12 2.04 -24.84 16.80
C HIS A 12 2.96 -23.82 17.50
N TRP A 13 3.86 -24.29 18.37
CA TRP A 13 4.85 -23.42 19.03
C TRP A 13 5.84 -22.80 18.04
N LEU A 14 6.31 -23.55 17.04
CA LEU A 14 7.16 -23.01 15.98
C LEU A 14 6.46 -21.90 15.20
N SER A 15 5.17 -22.05 14.90
CA SER A 15 4.38 -21.01 14.24
C SER A 15 4.22 -19.76 15.09
N ILE A 16 4.00 -19.90 16.40
CA ILE A 16 3.88 -18.77 17.34
C ILE A 16 5.21 -18.01 17.41
N ILE A 17 6.32 -18.72 17.58
CA ILE A 17 7.66 -18.13 17.63
C ILE A 17 7.98 -17.42 16.30
N ASN A 18 7.69 -18.05 15.17
CA ASN A 18 7.93 -17.48 13.85
C ASN A 18 7.17 -16.14 13.66
N SER A 19 5.89 -16.10 14.03
CA SER A 19 5.10 -14.87 13.95
C SER A 19 5.64 -13.79 14.88
N PHE A 20 6.04 -14.15 16.10
CA PHE A 20 6.61 -13.21 17.07
C PHE A 20 7.92 -12.60 16.56
N VAL A 21 8.81 -13.43 16.01
CA VAL A 21 10.08 -13.00 15.40
C VAL A 21 9.82 -12.04 14.23
N LEU A 22 8.86 -12.37 13.35
CA LEU A 22 8.52 -11.52 12.22
C LEU A 22 8.03 -10.14 12.67
N VAL A 23 7.13 -10.09 13.66
CA VAL A 23 6.61 -8.82 14.19
C VAL A 23 7.73 -7.97 14.79
N LEU A 24 8.64 -8.58 15.56
CA LEU A 24 9.79 -7.86 16.13
C LEU A 24 10.72 -7.30 15.04
N LEU A 25 11.04 -8.12 14.03
CA LEU A 25 11.89 -7.70 12.91
C LEU A 25 11.25 -6.55 12.12
N LEU A 26 9.96 -6.65 11.83
CA LEU A 26 9.22 -5.61 11.10
C LEU A 26 9.17 -4.32 11.91
N THR A 27 8.92 -4.40 13.22
CA THR A 27 8.88 -3.24 14.11
C THR A 27 10.25 -2.58 14.21
N ALA A 28 11.33 -3.36 14.33
CA ALA A 28 12.69 -2.83 14.37
C ALA A 28 13.05 -2.13 13.05
N PHE A 29 12.75 -2.76 11.91
CA PHE A 29 12.99 -2.18 10.59
C PHE A 29 12.20 -0.88 10.37
N LEU A 30 10.91 -0.86 10.73
CA LEU A 30 10.07 0.33 10.67
C LEU A 30 10.64 1.45 11.55
N THR A 31 11.04 1.13 12.78
CA THR A 31 11.64 2.09 13.71
C THR A 31 12.92 2.69 13.15
N ILE A 32 13.78 1.90 12.49
CA ILE A 32 15.00 2.39 11.84
C ILE A 32 14.66 3.38 10.71
N ILE A 33 13.70 3.05 9.86
CA ILE A 33 13.27 3.96 8.77
C ILE A 33 12.71 5.25 9.37
N LEU A 34 11.80 5.15 10.35
CA LEU A 34 11.20 6.31 11.00
C LEU A 34 12.26 7.20 11.65
N MET A 35 13.23 6.62 12.37
CA MET A 35 14.32 7.38 12.97
C MET A 35 15.20 8.07 11.92
N ARG A 36 15.46 7.41 10.79
CA ARG A 36 16.22 8.00 9.69
C ARG A 36 15.49 9.20 9.08
N VAL A 37 14.20 9.05 8.81
CA VAL A 37 13.35 10.13 8.27
C VAL A 37 13.23 11.26 9.27
N LEU A 38 12.90 10.97 10.53
CA LEU A 38 12.74 11.97 11.58
C LEU A 38 14.02 12.76 11.81
N LYS A 39 15.19 12.09 11.88
CA LYS A 39 16.48 12.77 12.05
C LYS A 39 16.78 13.68 10.85
N ASN A 40 16.52 13.21 9.64
CA ASN A 40 16.71 14.00 8.43
C ASN A 40 15.76 15.20 8.39
N ASP A 41 14.48 14.98 8.69
CA ASP A 41 13.47 16.02 8.73
C ASP A 41 13.81 17.06 9.81
N PHE A 42 14.18 16.63 11.02
CA PHE A 42 14.57 17.54 12.09
C PHE A 42 15.81 18.36 11.74
N SER A 43 16.84 17.75 11.15
CA SER A 43 18.02 18.47 10.65
C SER A 43 17.62 19.53 9.62
N ARG A 44 16.75 19.16 8.67
CA ARG A 44 16.25 20.07 7.65
C ARG A 44 15.44 21.22 8.26
N TYR A 45 14.60 20.96 9.26
CA TYR A 45 13.83 22.02 9.92
C TYR A 45 14.70 22.97 10.75
N MET A 46 15.78 22.47 11.38
CA MET A 46 16.73 23.34 12.09
C MET A 46 17.54 24.21 11.14
N GLU A 47 17.98 23.67 10.00
CA GLU A 47 18.64 24.44 8.94
C GLU A 47 17.67 25.45 8.30
N LEU A 48 16.43 25.04 8.04
CA LEU A 48 15.38 25.93 7.55
C LEU A 48 15.01 27.01 8.57
N ASP A 49 14.99 26.79 9.89
CA ASP A 49 14.74 27.88 10.86
C ASP A 49 15.82 28.99 10.75
N GLU A 50 17.04 28.62 10.36
CA GLU A 50 18.15 29.54 10.10
C GLU A 50 18.02 30.26 8.72
N GLU A 51 17.45 29.59 7.71
CA GLU A 51 17.19 30.10 6.34
C GLU A 51 15.78 30.71 6.11
N THR A 52 14.80 30.46 6.97
CA THR A 52 13.37 30.84 6.81
C THR A 52 13.09 32.32 7.07
N MET A 53 14.10 33.08 7.48
CA MET A 53 14.06 34.54 7.30
C MET A 53 14.11 34.92 5.80
N GLU A 54 14.44 34.01 4.89
CA GLU A 54 14.59 34.26 3.44
C GLU A 54 13.70 33.37 2.52
N GLU A 55 13.30 32.15 2.90
CA GLU A 55 12.59 31.19 2.01
C GLU A 55 11.13 30.84 2.42
N GLU A 56 10.22 31.79 2.44
CA GLU A 56 8.80 31.53 2.76
C GLU A 56 7.99 30.97 1.56
N GLU A 57 8.40 29.86 0.93
CA GLU A 57 7.59 29.19 -0.11
C GLU A 57 7.88 27.68 -0.24
N SER A 58 7.31 26.87 0.67
CA SER A 58 7.36 25.41 0.51
C SER A 58 6.66 24.99 -0.80
N GLY A 59 7.38 24.38 -1.75
CA GLY A 59 6.95 24.20 -3.14
C GLY A 59 5.58 23.54 -3.38
N TRP A 60 5.07 22.73 -2.45
CA TRP A 60 3.69 22.20 -2.54
C TRP A 60 2.62 23.29 -2.44
N LYS A 61 2.91 24.39 -1.72
CA LYS A 61 2.06 25.57 -1.58
C LYS A 61 1.99 26.35 -2.89
N LEU A 62 3.08 26.40 -3.66
CA LEU A 62 3.11 26.91 -5.05
C LEU A 62 2.29 26.03 -6.01
N ILE A 63 2.32 24.71 -5.80
CA ILE A 63 1.63 23.73 -6.67
C ILE A 63 0.10 23.72 -6.46
N HIS A 64 -0.42 24.25 -5.35
CA HIS A 64 -1.87 24.29 -5.09
C HIS A 64 -2.65 25.00 -6.22
N GLY A 65 -2.04 25.98 -6.91
CA GLY A 65 -2.64 26.65 -8.08
C GLY A 65 -2.58 25.82 -9.37
N ASP A 66 -1.55 24.98 -9.53
CA ASP A 66 -1.34 24.19 -10.75
C ASP A 66 -2.13 22.86 -10.75
N VAL A 67 -2.46 22.30 -9.59
CA VAL A 67 -3.27 21.06 -9.49
C VAL A 67 -4.66 21.22 -10.12
N PHE A 68 -5.23 22.43 -10.05
CA PHE A 68 -6.56 22.72 -10.62
C PHE A 68 -6.49 23.25 -12.06
N ARG A 69 -5.30 23.26 -12.67
CA ARG A 69 -5.15 23.74 -14.04
C ARG A 69 -5.73 22.72 -15.02
N PHE A 70 -6.56 23.22 -15.92
CA PHE A 70 -7.21 22.36 -16.90
C PHE A 70 -6.16 21.73 -17.84
N PRO A 71 -6.22 20.41 -18.09
CA PRO A 71 -5.25 19.75 -18.96
C PRO A 71 -5.37 20.24 -20.40
N GLN A 72 -4.26 20.27 -21.14
CA GLN A 72 -4.24 20.71 -22.55
C GLN A 72 -5.19 19.88 -23.44
N TYR A 73 -5.42 18.60 -23.09
CA TYR A 73 -6.28 17.67 -23.84
C TYR A 73 -7.27 16.96 -22.92
N PRO A 74 -8.36 17.62 -22.50
CA PRO A 74 -9.33 17.07 -21.55
C PRO A 74 -10.06 15.83 -22.09
N ALA A 75 -10.36 15.81 -23.39
CA ALA A 75 -11.13 14.74 -24.01
C ALA A 75 -10.37 13.41 -23.97
N VAL A 76 -9.06 13.43 -24.28
CA VAL A 76 -8.21 12.24 -24.23
C VAL A 76 -8.03 11.77 -22.78
N PHE A 77 -7.82 12.70 -21.85
CA PHE A 77 -7.71 12.38 -20.43
C PHE A 77 -8.99 11.72 -19.89
N CYS A 78 -10.15 12.33 -20.14
CA CYS A 78 -11.45 11.77 -19.75
C CYS A 78 -11.71 10.41 -20.41
N ALA A 79 -11.35 10.22 -21.68
CA ALA A 79 -11.50 8.95 -22.37
C ALA A 79 -10.59 7.86 -21.77
N ALA A 80 -9.34 8.18 -21.45
CA ALA A 80 -8.40 7.25 -20.82
C ALA A 80 -8.85 6.87 -19.40
N VAL A 81 -9.26 7.85 -18.59
CA VAL A 81 -9.78 7.59 -17.23
C VAL A 81 -11.07 6.79 -17.30
N GLY A 82 -12.02 7.18 -18.17
CA GLY A 82 -13.29 6.50 -18.32
C GLY A 82 -13.14 5.05 -18.77
N THR A 83 -12.31 4.78 -19.78
CA THR A 83 -12.04 3.41 -20.23
C THR A 83 -11.32 2.60 -19.15
N GLY A 84 -10.36 3.20 -18.43
CA GLY A 84 -9.70 2.57 -17.29
C GLY A 84 -10.68 2.19 -16.17
N THR A 85 -11.60 3.09 -15.81
CA THR A 85 -12.65 2.82 -14.81
C THR A 85 -13.57 1.70 -15.25
N GLN A 86 -14.00 1.68 -16.52
CA GLN A 86 -14.85 0.60 -17.07
C GLN A 86 -14.15 -0.76 -17.01
N LEU A 87 -12.87 -0.83 -17.43
CA LEU A 87 -12.09 -2.07 -17.38
C LEU A 87 -11.86 -2.54 -15.94
N CYS A 88 -11.55 -1.62 -15.02
CA CYS A 88 -11.38 -1.93 -13.61
C CYS A 88 -12.67 -2.51 -13.01
N PHE A 89 -13.80 -1.85 -13.25
CA PHE A 89 -15.11 -2.33 -12.78
C PHE A 89 -15.47 -3.68 -13.37
N ALA A 90 -15.28 -3.89 -14.67
CA ALA A 90 -15.53 -5.16 -15.33
C ALA A 90 -14.66 -6.29 -14.74
N THR A 91 -13.37 -6.01 -14.49
CA THR A 91 -12.43 -6.98 -13.91
C THR A 91 -12.83 -7.35 -12.49
N LEU A 92 -13.13 -6.35 -11.65
CA LEU A 92 -13.59 -6.58 -10.26
C LEU A 92 -14.91 -7.34 -10.22
N PHE A 93 -15.85 -6.98 -11.09
CA PHE A 93 -17.13 -7.67 -11.19
C PHE A 93 -16.95 -9.14 -11.56
N LEU A 94 -16.14 -9.44 -12.59
CA LEU A 94 -15.81 -10.81 -12.99
C LEU A 94 -15.10 -11.57 -11.87
N LEU A 95 -14.18 -10.93 -11.15
CA LEU A 95 -13.49 -11.53 -10.01
C LEU A 95 -14.48 -11.88 -8.88
N CYS A 96 -15.40 -10.98 -8.54
CA CYS A 96 -16.45 -11.24 -7.56
C CYS A 96 -17.35 -12.42 -7.98
N LEU A 97 -17.73 -12.49 -9.26
CA LEU A 97 -18.51 -13.62 -9.79
C LEU A 97 -17.72 -14.94 -9.75
N ALA A 98 -16.41 -14.90 -9.97
CA ALA A 98 -15.54 -16.07 -9.85
C ALA A 98 -15.41 -16.53 -8.39
N LEU A 99 -15.20 -15.59 -7.44
CA LEU A 99 -15.08 -15.89 -6.02
C LEU A 99 -16.38 -16.42 -5.40
N THR A 100 -17.53 -15.93 -5.85
CA THR A 100 -18.85 -16.41 -5.41
C THR A 100 -19.25 -17.74 -6.06
N GLY A 101 -18.47 -18.24 -7.04
CA GLY A 101 -18.72 -19.50 -7.73
C GLY A 101 -19.85 -19.46 -8.77
N LEU A 102 -20.39 -18.27 -9.08
CA LEU A 102 -21.44 -18.09 -10.09
C LEU A 102 -20.93 -18.39 -11.51
N ILE A 103 -19.65 -18.15 -11.78
CA ILE A 103 -18.99 -18.52 -13.03
C ILE A 103 -17.99 -19.63 -12.74
N SER A 104 -18.39 -20.87 -12.99
CA SER A 104 -17.50 -22.03 -12.93
C SER A 104 -16.72 -22.18 -14.23
N THR A 105 -15.48 -21.68 -14.30
CA THR A 105 -14.61 -21.78 -15.49
C THR A 105 -14.29 -23.24 -15.89
N THR A 106 -14.38 -24.17 -14.93
CA THR A 106 -14.17 -25.61 -15.14
C THR A 106 -15.37 -26.31 -15.79
N LYS A 107 -16.59 -25.75 -15.68
CA LYS A 107 -17.81 -26.29 -16.29
C LYS A 107 -18.29 -25.35 -17.38
N ARG A 108 -17.80 -25.55 -18.61
CA ARG A 108 -18.27 -24.79 -19.79
C ARG A 108 -19.80 -24.85 -19.87
N GLY A 109 -20.46 -23.71 -19.74
CA GLY A 109 -21.93 -23.58 -19.88
C GLY A 109 -22.75 -23.79 -18.61
N SER A 110 -22.14 -24.08 -17.45
CA SER A 110 -22.86 -24.13 -16.18
C SER A 110 -22.80 -22.77 -15.50
N ILE A 111 -23.63 -21.84 -15.97
CA ILE A 111 -24.18 -20.81 -15.09
C ILE A 111 -25.19 -21.56 -14.22
N LEU A 112 -25.12 -21.40 -12.91
CA LEU A 112 -26.07 -22.07 -12.00
C LEU A 112 -27.50 -21.63 -12.31
#